data_AF-A0A957AHA1-F1
#
_entry.id   AF-A0A957AHA1-F1
#
_cell.length_a   1.000
_cell.length_b   1.000
_cell.length_c   1.000
_cell.angle_alpha   90.00
_cell.angle_beta   90.00
_cell.angle_gamma   90.00
#
_symmetry.space_group_name_H-M   'P 1'
#
loop_
_entity.id
_entity.type
_entity.pdbx_description
1 polymer ?
#
loop_
_entity_poly.entity_id
_entity_poly.type
_entity_poly.pdbx_seq_one_letter_code
_entity_poly.pdbx_strand_id
1 'polypeptide(L)'
;MELDAEEQALLQKYNLTKAPLVVSDPIEDLKQSFRPAVFLGIVTFVVMWFFTSFTTAFGLSVLVILVMTGVYFKTLREQIMVSELLAGGRKFRCDSIVALIQKEAYLEYICSFLRQVLESAKHWHDREAVPIPPLRKEDAKQAVLKALR
;
A
#
# COMPACT_ATOMS: atom_id res chain seq x y z
N MET A 1 -2.63 -19.63 -1.62
CA MET A 1 -3.60 -19.58 -2.75
C MET A 1 -2.88 -20.10 -3.96
N GLU A 2 -3.35 -21.21 -4.51
CA GLU A 2 -2.85 -21.69 -5.79
C GLU A 2 -3.59 -20.88 -6.86
N LEU A 3 -2.91 -19.88 -7.44
CA LEU A 3 -3.42 -19.16 -8.59
C LEU A 3 -3.21 -19.99 -9.85
N ASP A 4 -4.19 -19.99 -10.73
CA ASP A 4 -4.07 -20.61 -12.04
C ASP A 4 -3.07 -19.82 -12.92
N ALA A 5 -2.49 -20.48 -13.94
CA ALA A 5 -1.49 -19.87 -14.82
C ALA A 5 -2.04 -18.66 -15.58
N GLU A 6 -3.34 -18.65 -15.90
CA GLU A 6 -4.05 -17.51 -16.50
C GLU A 6 -4.12 -16.29 -15.55
N GLU A 7 -4.36 -16.51 -14.26
CA GLU A 7 -4.47 -15.46 -13.25
C GLU A 7 -3.10 -14.80 -12.98
N GLN A 8 -2.02 -15.59 -13.01
CA GLN A 8 -0.66 -15.05 -12.92
C GLN A 8 -0.30 -14.16 -14.11
N ALA A 9 -0.74 -14.50 -15.33
CA ALA A 9 -0.53 -13.67 -16.52
C ALA A 9 -1.31 -12.34 -16.44
N LEU A 10 -2.54 -12.36 -15.89
CA LEU A 10 -3.34 -11.15 -15.66
C LEU A 10 -2.70 -10.22 -14.62
N LEU A 11 -2.16 -10.77 -13.53
CA LEU A 11 -1.45 -9.99 -12.50
C LEU A 11 -0.25 -9.23 -13.09
N GLN A 12 0.51 -9.86 -13.99
CA GLN A 12 1.63 -9.22 -14.69
C GLN A 12 1.13 -8.20 -15.71
N LYS A 13 0.09 -8.51 -16.49
CA LYS A 13 -0.49 -7.61 -17.50
C LYS A 13 -0.98 -6.28 -16.89
N TYR A 14 -1.57 -6.34 -15.70
CA TYR A 14 -2.13 -5.16 -15.01
C TYR A 14 -1.21 -4.59 -13.91
N ASN A 15 0.03 -5.07 -13.76
CA ASN A 15 0.99 -4.65 -12.72
C ASN A 15 0.42 -4.69 -11.28
N LEU A 16 -0.58 -5.55 -11.03
CA LEU A 16 -1.26 -5.64 -9.73
C LEU A 16 -0.33 -6.16 -8.63
N THR A 17 0.78 -6.81 -9.01
CA THR A 17 1.80 -7.35 -8.10
C THR A 17 2.41 -6.32 -7.15
N LYS A 18 2.46 -5.04 -7.55
CA LYS A 18 3.01 -3.93 -6.74
C LYS A 18 1.94 -3.11 -6.01
N ALA A 19 0.66 -3.45 -6.14
CA ALA A 19 -0.40 -2.72 -5.49
C ALA A 19 -0.37 -2.97 -3.97
N PRO A 20 -0.37 -1.92 -3.13
CA PRO A 20 -0.57 -2.09 -1.70
C PRO A 20 -2.04 -2.43 -1.44
N LEU A 21 -2.32 -3.63 -0.92
CA LEU A 21 -3.68 -4.07 -0.57
C LEU A 21 -4.12 -3.53 0.79
N VAL A 22 -3.16 -3.32 1.69
CA VAL A 22 -3.37 -2.72 3.00
C VAL A 22 -2.50 -1.48 3.10
N VAL A 23 -3.15 -0.33 3.16
CA VAL A 23 -2.51 0.94 3.47
C VAL A 23 -2.78 1.18 4.95
N SER A 24 -1.80 0.91 5.81
CA SER A 24 -1.85 1.34 7.20
C SER A 24 -1.97 2.86 7.26
N ASP A 25 -2.75 3.36 8.22
CA ASP A 25 -3.00 4.78 8.39
C ASP A 25 -1.71 5.47 8.87
N PRO A 26 -1.02 6.24 8.01
CA PRO A 26 0.34 6.72 8.29
C PRO A 26 0.41 7.65 9.50
N ILE A 27 -0.72 8.28 9.86
CA ILE A 27 -0.83 9.20 11.01
C ILE A 27 -0.85 8.42 12.32
N GLU A 28 -1.56 7.29 12.35
CA GLU A 28 -1.70 6.46 13.55
C GLU A 28 -0.41 5.69 13.84
N ASP A 29 0.22 5.14 12.79
CA ASP A 29 1.54 4.50 12.86
C ASP A 29 2.62 5.47 13.33
N LEU A 30 2.59 6.73 12.88
CA LEU A 30 3.54 7.76 13.31
C LEU A 30 3.35 8.11 14.80
N LYS A 31 2.10 8.26 15.25
CA LYS A 31 1.78 8.57 16.66
C LYS A 31 2.19 7.42 17.58
N GLN A 32 1.96 6.17 17.16
CA GLN A 32 2.37 4.99 17.91
C GLN A 32 3.90 4.83 17.92
N SER A 33 4.58 5.17 16.82
CA SER A 33 6.05 5.18 16.72
C SER A 33 6.72 6.23 17.60
N PHE A 34 6.07 7.38 17.79
CA PHE A 34 6.64 8.51 18.52
C PHE A 34 6.77 8.22 20.03
N ARG A 35 5.82 7.50 20.62
CA ARG A 35 5.80 7.23 22.07
C ARG A 35 7.03 6.46 22.58
N PRO A 36 7.43 5.31 21.99
CA PRO A 36 8.65 4.61 22.40
C PRO A 36 9.93 5.38 22.00
N ALA A 37 9.93 6.09 20.87
CA ALA A 37 11.08 6.86 20.42
C ALA A 37 11.41 8.02 21.38
N VAL A 38 10.40 8.74 21.87
CA VAL A 38 10.57 9.80 22.87
C VAL A 38 11.07 9.25 24.20
N PHE A 39 10.55 8.12 24.67
CA PHE A 39 11.03 7.50 25.91
C PHE A 39 12.53 7.16 25.81
N LEU A 40 12.94 6.55 24.70
CA LEU A 40 14.34 6.20 24.45
C LEU A 40 15.23 7.45 24.31
N GLY A 41 14.70 8.52 23.70
CA GLY A 41 15.33 9.84 23.65
C GLY A 41 15.54 10.48 25.02
N ILE A 42 14.56 10.42 25.90
CA ILE A 42 14.66 10.93 27.27
C ILE A 42 15.68 10.14 28.07
N VAL A 43 15.68 8.81 27.96
CA VAL A 43 16.67 7.95 28.65
C VAL A 43 18.09 8.26 28.16
N THR A 44 18.29 8.36 26.85
CA THR A 44 19.60 8.71 26.28
C THR A 44 20.05 10.12 26.66
N PHE A 45 19.13 11.09 26.75
CA PHE A 45 19.40 12.43 27.25
C PHE A 45 19.89 12.40 28.71
N VAL A 46 19.16 11.72 29.61
CA VAL A 46 19.52 11.65 31.04
C VAL A 46 20.88 10.96 31.21
N VAL A 47 21.15 9.87 30.49
CA VAL A 47 22.45 9.18 30.57
C VAL A 47 23.57 10.08 30.05
N MET A 48 23.42 10.67 28.87
CA MET A 48 24.44 11.57 28.29
C MET A 48 24.68 12.82 29.15
N TRP A 49 23.65 13.33 29.82
CA TRP A 49 23.74 14.46 30.73
C TRP A 49 24.72 14.22 31.88
N PHE A 50 24.75 13.01 32.44
CA PHE A 50 25.65 12.68 33.54
C PHE A 50 27.13 12.63 33.13
N PHE A 51 27.43 12.33 31.86
CA PHE A 51 28.80 12.15 31.39
C PHE A 51 29.33 13.31 30.53
N THR A 52 28.46 14.16 29.98
CA THR A 52 28.83 15.20 29.00
C THR A 52 28.16 16.55 29.28
N SER A 53 28.32 17.52 28.36
CA SER A 53 27.72 18.86 28.49
C SER A 53 26.26 18.92 28.03
N PHE A 54 25.51 19.93 28.48
CA PHE A 54 24.09 20.14 28.12
C PHE A 54 23.86 20.07 26.62
N THR A 55 24.69 20.79 25.87
CA THR A 55 24.53 20.99 24.43
C THR A 55 24.72 19.69 23.65
N THR A 56 25.68 18.85 24.05
CA THR A 56 25.96 17.57 23.41
C THR A 56 24.90 16.53 23.73
N ALA A 57 24.43 16.48 24.98
CA ALA A 57 23.36 15.59 25.41
C ALA A 57 22.04 15.90 24.68
N PHE A 58 21.68 17.19 24.57
CA PHE A 58 20.48 17.61 23.86
C PHE A 58 20.54 17.27 22.37
N GLY A 59 21.61 17.64 21.67
CA GLY A 59 21.75 17.39 20.24
C GLY A 59 21.68 15.90 19.89
N LEU A 60 22.32 15.05 20.69
CA LEU A 60 22.35 13.61 20.45
C LEU A 60 21.00 12.93 20.77
N SER A 61 20.30 13.38 21.81
CA SER A 61 18.96 12.87 22.14
C SER A 61 17.93 13.14 21.04
N VAL A 62 17.95 14.35 20.44
CA VAL A 62 17.06 14.72 19.33
C VAL A 62 17.37 13.86 18.10
N LEU A 63 18.65 13.64 17.81
CA LEU A 63 19.07 12.78 16.70
C LEU A 63 18.59 11.34 16.89
N VAL A 64 18.73 10.78 18.10
CA VAL A 64 18.22 9.44 18.44
C VAL A 64 16.71 9.36 18.25
N ILE A 65 15.95 10.38 18.69
CA ILE A 65 14.49 10.40 18.50
C ILE A 65 14.15 10.39 17.01
N LEU A 66 14.80 11.21 16.18
CA LEU A 66 14.55 11.26 14.75
C LEU A 66 14.86 9.93 14.05
N VAL A 67 16.03 9.35 14.33
CA VAL A 67 16.46 8.08 13.72
C VAL A 67 15.54 6.95 14.18
N MET A 68 15.24 6.86 15.48
CA MET A 68 14.36 5.83 16.00
C MET A 68 12.95 5.98 15.47
N THR A 69 12.41 7.20 15.37
CA THR A 69 11.08 7.43 14.77
C THR A 69 11.06 6.95 13.32
N GLY A 70 12.11 7.20 12.53
CA GLY A 70 12.21 6.69 11.16
C GLY A 70 12.29 5.16 11.08
N VAL A 71 13.05 4.52 11.98
CA VAL A 71 13.15 3.06 12.05
C VAL A 71 11.82 2.45 12.48
N TYR A 72 11.22 2.94 13.57
CA TYR A 72 9.92 2.47 14.06
C TYR A 72 8.83 2.67 13.01
N PHE A 73 8.81 3.81 12.32
CA PHE A 73 7.86 4.05 11.24
C PHE A 73 8.01 3.02 10.12
N LYS A 74 9.25 2.71 9.70
CA LYS A 74 9.49 1.65 8.70
C LYS A 74 9.08 0.26 9.18
N THR A 75 9.28 -0.05 10.46
CA THR A 75 8.93 -1.35 11.04
C THR A 75 7.43 -1.50 11.26
N LEU A 76 6.74 -0.44 11.66
CA LEU A 76 5.29 -0.41 11.92
C LEU A 76 4.47 -0.27 10.64
N ARG A 77 5.06 0.19 9.54
CA ARG A 77 4.43 0.18 8.21
C ARG A 77 4.20 -1.26 7.74
N GLU A 78 3.13 -1.87 8.20
CA GLU A 78 2.64 -3.18 7.77
C GLU A 78 1.92 -3.07 6.43
N GLN A 79 2.62 -2.60 5.39
CA GLN A 79 2.08 -2.67 4.03
C GLN A 79 2.12 -4.11 3.56
N ILE A 80 0.95 -4.64 3.19
CA ILE A 80 0.82 -5.95 2.57
C ILE A 80 0.73 -5.73 1.06
N MET A 81 1.74 -6.21 0.33
CA MET A 81 1.72 -6.20 -1.13
C MET A 81 1.07 -7.48 -1.68
N VAL A 82 0.43 -7.39 -2.84
CA VAL A 82 -0.13 -8.55 -3.55
C VAL A 82 0.96 -9.62 -3.77
N SER A 83 2.19 -9.23 -4.08
CA SER A 83 3.33 -10.15 -4.24
C SER A 83 3.66 -10.94 -2.97
N GLU A 84 3.50 -10.34 -1.79
CA GLU A 84 3.81 -10.98 -0.51
C GLU A 84 2.76 -12.02 -0.10
N LEU A 85 1.50 -11.83 -0.53
CA LEU A 85 0.44 -12.82 -0.38
C LEU A 85 0.64 -14.04 -1.29
N LEU A 86 1.20 -13.82 -2.48
CA LEU A 86 1.43 -14.87 -3.49
C LEU A 86 2.69 -15.71 -3.20
N ALA A 87 3.72 -15.11 -2.59
CA ALA A 87 5.04 -15.74 -2.40
C ALA A 87 5.18 -16.63 -1.15
N GLY A 88 4.10 -16.86 -0.39
CA GLY A 88 4.14 -17.70 0.82
C GLY A 88 4.01 -16.95 2.15
N GLY A 89 3.59 -15.68 2.10
CA GLY A 89 3.17 -14.92 3.27
C GLY A 89 4.29 -14.15 3.98
N ARG A 90 3.87 -13.28 4.91
CA ARG A 90 4.74 -12.47 5.76
C ARG A 90 4.43 -12.78 7.22
N LYS A 91 5.45 -12.78 8.09
CA LYS A 91 5.27 -12.93 9.53
C LYS A 91 4.85 -11.58 10.12
N PHE A 92 3.68 -11.54 10.77
CA PHE A 92 3.17 -10.38 11.49
C PHE A 92 3.54 -10.46 12.97
N ARG A 93 3.96 -9.35 13.57
CA ARG A 93 4.02 -9.25 15.03
C ARG A 93 2.63 -8.85 15.50
N CYS A 94 2.01 -9.70 16.32
CA CYS A 94 0.72 -9.41 16.94
C CYS A 94 0.91 -9.39 18.45
N ASP A 95 0.45 -8.33 19.10
CA ASP A 95 0.55 -8.18 20.56
C ASP A 95 -0.49 -9.04 21.31
N SER A 96 -1.52 -9.53 20.61
CA SER A 96 -2.61 -10.33 21.20
C SER A 96 -3.19 -11.34 20.20
N ILE A 97 -3.71 -12.45 20.73
CA ILE A 97 -4.45 -13.48 19.97
C ILE A 97 -5.69 -12.86 19.30
N VAL A 98 -6.38 -11.94 19.97
CA VAL A 98 -7.56 -11.25 19.40
C VAL A 98 -7.16 -10.42 18.17
N ALA A 99 -6.03 -9.71 18.27
CA ALA A 99 -5.50 -8.94 17.15
C ALA A 99 -5.07 -9.85 15.98
N LEU A 100 -4.57 -11.05 16.28
CA LEU A 100 -4.22 -12.04 15.28
C LEU A 100 -5.46 -12.54 14.52
N ILE A 101 -6.52 -12.94 15.23
CA ILE A 101 -7.79 -13.38 14.61
C ILE A 101 -8.39 -12.27 13.76
N GLN A 102 -8.38 -11.03 14.25
CA GLN A 102 -8.90 -9.89 13.50
C GLN A 102 -8.10 -9.62 12.21
N LYS A 103 -6.76 -9.73 12.28
CA LYS A 103 -5.89 -9.60 11.09
C LYS A 103 -6.11 -10.75 10.11
N GLU A 104 -6.32 -11.97 10.58
CA GLU A 104 -6.59 -13.14 9.74
C GLU A 104 -7.92 -12.98 8.98
N ALA A 105 -9.00 -12.62 9.68
CA ALA A 105 -10.30 -12.36 9.06
C ALA A 105 -10.24 -11.22 8.04
N TYR A 106 -9.46 -10.18 8.31
CA TYR A 106 -9.24 -9.08 7.37
C TYR A 106 -8.47 -9.52 6.13
N LEU A 107 -7.45 -10.37 6.30
CA LEU A 107 -6.67 -10.92 5.19
C LEU A 107 -7.53 -11.80 4.28
N GLU A 108 -8.38 -12.63 4.87
CA GLU A 108 -9.34 -13.46 4.14
C GLU A 108 -10.32 -12.61 3.31
N TYR A 109 -10.86 -11.55 3.91
CA TYR A 109 -11.72 -10.58 3.22
C TYR A 109 -11.00 -9.94 2.01
N ILE A 110 -9.78 -9.44 2.20
CA ILE A 110 -9.00 -8.83 1.11
C ILE A 110 -8.72 -9.82 -0.01
N CYS A 111 -8.39 -11.06 0.31
CA CYS A 111 -8.17 -12.07 -0.71
C CYS A 111 -9.44 -12.41 -1.49
N SER A 112 -10.61 -12.42 -0.85
CA SER A 112 -11.89 -12.57 -1.55
C SER A 112 -12.14 -11.42 -2.53
N PHE A 113 -11.81 -10.19 -2.11
CA PHE A 113 -11.91 -9.00 -2.96
C PHE A 113 -10.94 -9.06 -4.15
N LEU A 114 -9.68 -9.45 -3.91
CA LEU A 114 -8.68 -9.63 -4.97
C LEU A 114 -9.14 -10.67 -6.01
N ARG A 115 -9.75 -11.77 -5.55
CA ARG A 115 -10.32 -12.79 -6.45
C ARG A 115 -11.43 -12.20 -7.31
N GLN A 116 -12.34 -11.43 -6.72
CA GLN A 116 -13.40 -10.78 -7.48
C GLN A 116 -12.86 -9.78 -8.52
N VAL A 117 -11.80 -9.04 -8.19
CA VAL A 117 -11.12 -8.13 -9.13
C VAL A 117 -10.45 -8.93 -10.27
N LEU A 118 -9.80 -10.05 -9.97
CA LEU A 118 -9.20 -10.92 -10.98
C LEU A 118 -10.24 -11.52 -11.94
N GLU A 119 -11.36 -12.02 -11.40
CA GLU A 119 -12.49 -12.51 -12.21
C GLU A 119 -13.08 -11.41 -13.08
N SER A 120 -13.25 -10.20 -12.52
CA SER A 120 -13.71 -9.04 -13.30
C SER A 120 -12.71 -8.67 -14.40
N ALA A 121 -11.41 -8.74 -14.13
CA ALA A 121 -10.35 -8.48 -15.11
C ALA A 121 -10.33 -9.53 -16.23
N LYS A 122 -10.63 -10.80 -15.93
CA LYS A 122 -10.74 -11.89 -16.91
C LYS A 122 -11.83 -11.59 -17.95
N HIS A 123 -12.95 -11.02 -17.50
CA HIS A 123 -14.10 -10.69 -18.34
C HIS A 123 -14.13 -9.24 -18.83
N TRP A 124 -13.13 -8.42 -18.48
CA TRP A 124 -13.14 -7.00 -18.78
C TRP A 124 -13.08 -6.71 -20.29
N HIS A 125 -12.71 -7.70 -21.14
CA HIS A 125 -12.58 -7.61 -22.60
C HIS A 125 -12.12 -6.21 -23.02
N ASP A 126 -10.80 -5.99 -22.93
CA ASP A 126 -10.11 -4.74 -23.25
C ASP A 126 -10.89 -3.91 -24.29
N ARG A 127 -11.10 -2.61 -24.02
CA ARG A 127 -12.12 -1.80 -24.74
C ARG A 127 -12.03 -2.09 -26.24
N GLU A 128 -13.10 -2.61 -26.83
CA GLU A 128 -13.20 -2.74 -28.27
C GLU A 128 -13.08 -1.34 -28.87
N ALA A 129 -11.86 -0.96 -29.26
CA ALA A 129 -11.61 0.25 -29.99
C ALA A 129 -12.12 -0.02 -31.40
N VAL A 130 -13.41 0.27 -31.63
CA VAL A 130 -13.97 0.28 -32.98
C VAL A 130 -13.41 1.54 -33.65
N PRO A 131 -12.46 1.42 -34.61
CA PRO A 131 -11.97 2.58 -35.31
C PRO A 131 -13.13 3.14 -36.13
N ILE A 132 -13.64 4.31 -35.77
CA ILE A 132 -14.61 5.02 -36.59
C ILE A 132 -13.80 5.69 -37.71
N PRO A 133 -13.85 5.20 -38.96
CA PRO A 133 -13.14 5.84 -40.05
C PRO A 133 -13.67 7.27 -40.21
N PRO A 134 -12.80 8.28 -40.44
CA PRO A 134 -13.26 9.64 -40.69
C PRO A 134 -14.15 9.66 -41.94
N LEU A 135 -15.37 10.18 -41.80
CA LEU A 135 -16.27 10.40 -42.94
C LEU A 135 -15.59 11.31 -43.97
N ARG A 136 -15.77 11.00 -45.26
CA ARG A 136 -15.36 11.91 -46.33
C ARG A 136 -16.15 13.22 -46.18
N LYS A 137 -15.53 14.35 -46.56
CA LYS A 137 -16.11 15.69 -46.39
C LYS A 137 -17.52 15.83 -46.97
N GLU A 138 -17.84 15.10 -48.03
CA GLU A 138 -19.15 15.13 -48.69
C GLU A 138 -20.22 14.41 -47.87
N ASP A 139 -19.91 13.21 -47.37
CA ASP A 139 -20.80 12.42 -46.53
C ASP A 139 -21.02 13.09 -45.17
N ALA A 140 -19.99 13.76 -44.63
CA ALA A 140 -20.09 14.53 -43.38
C ALA A 140 -21.05 15.72 -43.53
N LYS A 141 -21.00 16.44 -44.66
CA LYS A 141 -21.93 17.54 -44.94
C LYS A 141 -23.37 17.05 -45.05
N GLN A 142 -23.59 15.91 -45.71
CA GLN A 142 -24.92 15.31 -45.83
C GLN A 142 -25.45 14.82 -44.47
N ALA A 143 -24.61 14.22 -43.62
CA ALA A 143 -24.98 13.80 -42.28
C ALA A 143 -25.38 14.98 -41.38
N VAL A 144 -24.63 16.09 -41.44
CA VAL A 144 -24.94 17.33 -40.70
C VAL A 144 -26.24 17.97 -41.21
N LEU A 145 -26.45 18.04 -42.53
CA LEU A 145 -27.69 18.55 -43.12
C LEU A 145 -28.91 17.70 -42.76
N LYS A 146 -28.73 16.38 -42.62
CA LYS A 146 -29.79 15.44 -42.24
C LYS A 146 -30.12 15.49 -40.74
N ALA A 147 -29.15 15.85 -39.91
CA ALA A 147 -29.33 16.05 -38.46
C ALA A 147 -29.94 17.42 -38.09
N LEU A 148 -29.87 18.40 -39.00
CA LEU A 148 -30.44 19.74 -38.85
C LEU A 148 -31.92 19.85 -39.27
N ARG A 149 -32.48 18.79 -39.87
CA ARG A 149 -33.89 18.69 -40.29
C ARG A 149 -34.69 17.91 -39.27
#